data_AF-A0A7W1G4F3-F1
#
_entry.id   AF-A0A7W1G4F3-F1
#
_cell.length_a   1.000
_cell.length_b   1.000
_cell.length_c   1.000
_cell.angle_alpha   90.00
_cell.angle_beta   90.00
_cell.angle_gamma   90.00
#
_symmetry.space_group_name_H-M   'P 1'
#
loop_
_entity.id
_entity.type
_entity.pdbx_description
1 polymer ?
#
loop_
_entity_poly.entity_id
_entity_poly.type
_entity_poly.pdbx_seq_one_letter_code
_entity_poly.pdbx_strand_id
1 'polypeptide(L)'
;GRVVTTGLSSDAGMVEMRVYIDPVYTPLIRERTCFWETSGVSFKLGLKDGIQIGFDSPEALLSGSIALATPPGAGEPVATGHRFPLHSEAKDDWALWQPGVPVGETVAGLQLPRPQATTIAWKRDTLLMRTRSHRGWTLPVRGGLLGPASLLRADKSAKSRSLAIEVVGGNYLVTTPPVWEERGIALLPLDLPPEIQRQAWAEARMRAPVAPEDSVLVADAGGEPMAIAASRIAVRGDAWDVDRSLAIDASWHGAAVVARSDGALIGIFMIDGTKPIIAPLSAPEKMFAGMPAPPAAATAAPAP
;
A
#
# COMPACT_ATOMS: atom_id res chain seq x y z
N GLY A 1 -8.30 22.99 3.99
CA GLY A 1 -7.73 23.38 5.31
C GLY A 1 -7.61 24.88 5.41
N ARG A 2 -7.47 25.42 6.62
CA ARG A 2 -7.39 26.88 6.87
C ARG A 2 -6.59 27.21 8.13
N VAL A 3 -5.96 28.39 8.17
CA VAL A 3 -5.39 28.92 9.42
C VAL A 3 -6.55 29.35 10.33
N VAL A 4 -6.50 28.94 11.60
CA VAL A 4 -7.54 29.23 12.60
C VAL A 4 -7.10 30.32 13.56
N THR A 5 -5.87 30.23 14.08
CA THR A 5 -5.33 31.23 15.02
C THR A 5 -3.86 31.46 14.75
N THR A 6 -3.42 32.70 14.93
CA THR A 6 -2.00 33.10 15.00
C THR A 6 -1.73 33.71 16.37
N GLY A 7 -0.60 33.36 16.98
CA GLY A 7 -0.20 33.89 18.29
C GLY A 7 1.31 33.82 18.46
N LEU A 8 1.77 34.15 19.67
CA LEU A 8 3.17 33.98 20.05
C LEU A 8 3.33 32.73 20.91
N SER A 9 4.51 32.11 20.86
CA SER A 9 4.91 31.10 21.83
C SER A 9 4.91 31.69 23.26
N SER A 10 4.88 30.83 24.27
CA SER A 10 4.80 31.28 25.68
C SER A 10 5.96 32.15 26.13
N ASP A 11 7.12 32.05 25.47
CA ASP A 11 8.32 32.86 25.67
C ASP A 11 8.45 34.03 24.67
N ALA A 12 7.45 34.23 23.81
CA ALA A 12 7.43 35.19 22.72
C ALA A 12 8.58 35.07 21.69
N GLY A 13 9.30 33.95 21.68
CA GLY A 13 10.42 33.71 20.77
C GLY A 13 10.00 33.34 19.34
N MET A 14 8.77 32.86 19.15
CA MET A 14 8.26 32.37 17.86
C MET A 14 6.81 32.79 17.63
N VAL A 15 6.43 32.92 16.36
CA VAL A 15 5.01 32.98 15.96
C VAL A 15 4.48 31.57 15.82
N GLU A 16 3.37 31.27 16.49
CA GLU A 16 2.66 30.00 16.38
C GLU A 16 1.38 30.17 15.55
N MET A 17 1.18 29.27 14.60
CA MET A 17 -0.05 29.19 13.82
C MET A 17 -0.75 27.87 14.09
N ARG A 18 -2.06 27.91 14.30
CA ARG A 18 -2.91 26.70 14.33
C ARG A 18 -3.63 26.57 13.01
N VAL A 19 -3.43 25.44 12.35
CA VAL A 19 -4.05 25.10 11.07
C VAL A 19 -5.08 24.01 11.30
N TYR A 20 -6.27 24.18 10.71
CA TYR A 20 -7.29 23.15 10.62
C TYR A 20 -7.17 22.45 9.26
N ILE A 21 -7.06 21.13 9.30
CA ILE A 21 -7.03 20.26 8.11
C ILE A 21 -8.38 19.55 8.04
N ASP A 22 -9.03 19.57 6.87
CA ASP A 22 -10.33 18.93 6.72
C ASP A 22 -10.18 17.40 6.89
N PRO A 23 -11.14 16.72 7.55
CA PRO A 23 -11.02 15.31 7.93
C PRO A 23 -10.58 14.38 6.78
N VAL A 24 -11.09 14.62 5.58
CA VAL A 24 -10.79 13.84 4.37
C VAL A 24 -9.31 13.90 3.95
N TYR A 25 -8.59 14.96 4.32
CA TYR A 25 -7.18 15.18 3.99
C TYR A 25 -6.23 14.89 5.15
N THR A 26 -6.74 14.53 6.33
CA THR A 26 -5.90 14.21 7.49
C THR A 26 -4.86 13.12 7.21
N PRO A 27 -5.09 12.09 6.36
CA PRO A 27 -4.06 11.09 6.07
C PRO A 27 -2.80 11.67 5.42
N LEU A 28 -2.88 12.83 4.76
CA LEU A 28 -1.72 13.48 4.13
C LEU A 28 -0.72 14.01 5.16
N ILE A 29 -1.15 14.27 6.40
CA ILE A 29 -0.32 14.89 7.43
C ILE A 29 0.37 13.81 8.26
N ARG A 30 1.65 13.61 7.93
CA ARG A 30 2.58 12.66 8.57
C ARG A 30 3.73 13.35 9.27
N GLU A 31 4.48 12.61 10.07
CA GLU A 31 5.64 13.11 10.83
C GLU A 31 6.63 13.93 9.98
N ARG A 32 6.86 13.51 8.73
CA ARG A 32 7.80 14.18 7.80
C ARG A 32 7.13 15.11 6.80
N THR A 33 5.91 15.56 7.06
CA THR A 33 5.25 16.58 6.22
C THR A 33 5.98 17.91 6.34
N CYS A 34 6.31 18.51 5.20
CA CYS A 34 6.94 19.83 5.15
C CYS A 34 5.89 20.88 4.81
N PHE A 35 5.89 21.99 5.55
CA PHE A 35 5.02 23.13 5.31
C PHE A 35 5.87 24.34 4.91
N TRP A 36 5.39 25.14 3.95
CA TRP A 36 6.05 26.39 3.59
C TRP A 36 5.05 27.50 3.27
N GLU A 37 5.52 28.73 3.42
CA GLU A 37 4.79 29.91 3.00
C GLU A 37 4.81 30.04 1.47
N THR A 38 3.65 30.31 0.90
CA THR A 38 3.49 30.69 -0.50
C THR A 38 3.01 32.14 -0.51
N SER A 39 3.96 33.06 -0.63
CA SER A 39 3.64 34.44 -0.95
C SER A 39 3.38 34.52 -2.45
N GLY A 40 2.18 34.98 -2.82
CA GLY A 40 1.90 35.35 -4.20
C GLY A 40 2.87 36.45 -4.60
N VAL A 41 3.64 36.22 -5.67
CA VAL A 41 4.54 37.13 -6.39
C VAL A 41 6.04 37.03 -6.07
N SER A 42 6.78 36.30 -6.92
CA SER A 42 8.20 36.50 -7.18
C SER A 42 8.39 37.35 -8.44
N PHE A 43 8.30 38.68 -8.33
CA PHE A 43 8.71 39.57 -9.43
C PHE A 43 10.25 39.61 -9.51
N LYS A 44 10.86 38.65 -10.22
CA LYS A 44 12.19 38.86 -10.81
C LYS A 44 12.03 39.59 -12.14
N LEU A 45 11.69 40.89 -12.09
CA LEU A 45 11.71 41.77 -13.25
C LEU A 45 13.17 42.09 -13.61
N GLY A 46 13.76 41.26 -14.47
CA GLY A 46 14.88 41.70 -15.29
C GLY A 46 14.34 42.72 -16.30
N LEU A 47 14.68 43.99 -16.13
CA LEU A 47 14.36 45.03 -17.12
C LEU A 47 15.04 44.67 -18.44
N LYS A 48 14.28 44.15 -19.43
CA LYS A 48 14.64 44.31 -20.84
C LYS A 48 13.51 44.11 -21.86
N ASP A 49 12.38 43.50 -21.53
CA ASP A 49 11.27 43.36 -22.48
C ASP A 49 9.92 43.70 -21.83
N GLY A 50 9.09 44.45 -22.57
CA GLY A 50 7.92 45.17 -22.10
C GLY A 50 6.86 44.32 -21.38
N ILE A 51 6.20 44.98 -20.43
CA ILE A 51 5.23 44.43 -19.50
C ILE A 51 3.80 44.50 -20.11
N GLN A 52 3.12 43.36 -20.27
CA GLN A 52 1.64 43.30 -20.32
C GLN A 52 1.13 42.84 -18.95
N ILE A 53 0.46 43.72 -18.21
CA ILE A 53 -0.21 43.36 -16.95
C ILE A 53 -1.72 43.29 -17.22
N GLY A 54 -2.29 42.09 -17.10
CA GLY A 54 -3.70 41.93 -16.75
C GLY A 54 -3.81 42.00 -15.22
N PHE A 55 -4.43 43.05 -14.69
CA PHE A 55 -4.70 43.19 -13.26
C PHE A 55 -6.03 42.51 -12.93
N ASP A 56 -5.98 41.32 -12.33
CA ASP A 56 -7.07 40.84 -11.48
C ASP A 56 -6.85 41.39 -10.06
N SER A 57 -7.84 42.12 -9.55
CA SER A 57 -8.03 42.69 -8.19
C SER A 57 -6.84 42.65 -7.19
N PRO A 58 -6.36 43.82 -6.70
CA PRO A 58 -5.35 43.92 -5.64
C PRO A 58 -5.73 43.23 -4.32
N GLU A 59 -7.01 42.99 -4.06
CA GLU A 59 -7.48 42.36 -2.82
C GLU A 59 -7.18 40.85 -2.75
N ALA A 60 -6.99 40.16 -3.89
CA ALA A 60 -6.65 38.74 -3.92
C ALA A 60 -5.14 38.45 -3.69
N LEU A 61 -4.28 39.47 -3.82
CA LEU A 61 -2.82 39.37 -3.74
C LEU A 61 -2.24 39.35 -2.32
N LEU A 62 -3.03 39.71 -1.30
CA LEU A 62 -2.54 39.98 0.06
C LEU A 62 -2.71 38.83 1.07
N SER A 63 -3.29 37.70 0.64
CA SER A 63 -3.49 36.55 1.51
C SER A 63 -2.40 35.51 1.24
N GLY A 64 -1.32 35.51 2.04
CA GLY A 64 -0.34 34.43 1.97
C GLY A 64 -1.00 33.08 2.23
N SER A 65 -0.65 32.04 1.46
CA SER A 65 -1.12 30.67 1.69
C SER A 65 -0.01 29.81 2.30
N ILE A 66 -0.39 28.77 3.04
CA ILE A 66 0.54 27.72 3.48
C ILE A 66 0.34 26.53 2.56
N ALA A 67 1.42 26.11 1.90
CA ALA A 67 1.43 24.87 1.14
C ALA A 67 2.13 23.77 1.94
N LEU A 68 1.90 22.52 1.54
CA LEU A 68 2.50 21.35 2.15
C LEU A 68 2.87 20.32 1.11
N ALA A 69 3.84 19.48 1.46
CA ALA A 69 4.22 18.30 0.71
C ALA A 69 4.61 17.18 1.67
N THR A 70 4.20 15.97 1.32
CA THR A 70 4.46 14.77 2.12
C THR A 70 5.39 13.87 1.33
N PRO A 71 6.62 13.60 1.82
CA PRO A 71 7.57 12.78 1.10
C PRO A 71 7.11 11.32 1.00
N PRO A 72 7.64 10.54 0.04
CA PRO A 72 7.51 9.09 0.07
C PRO A 72 7.99 8.51 1.40
N GLY A 73 7.21 7.58 1.97
CA GLY A 73 7.50 6.98 3.26
C GLY A 73 7.56 7.98 4.41
N ALA A 74 6.66 8.96 4.50
CA ALA A 74 6.71 10.06 5.47
C ALA A 74 6.56 9.71 6.97
N GLY A 75 6.48 8.43 7.32
CA GLY A 75 6.29 7.97 8.70
C GLY A 75 4.82 7.88 9.12
N GLU A 76 4.60 7.87 10.43
CA GLU A 76 3.28 7.63 11.02
C GLU A 76 2.35 8.84 10.91
N PRO A 77 1.02 8.64 11.03
CA PRO A 77 0.07 9.74 11.20
C PRO A 77 0.39 10.53 12.46
N VAL A 78 0.21 11.85 12.42
CA VAL A 78 0.37 12.70 13.60
C VAL A 78 -0.97 12.99 14.26
N ALA A 79 -0.94 13.15 15.59
CA ALA A 79 -2.12 13.58 16.34
C ALA A 79 -2.37 15.09 16.25
N THR A 80 -3.60 15.51 16.49
CA THR A 80 -3.96 16.92 16.65
C THR A 80 -3.05 17.60 17.67
N GLY A 81 -2.49 18.76 17.31
CA GLY A 81 -1.57 19.52 18.15
C GLY A 81 -0.09 19.24 17.88
N HIS A 82 0.24 18.31 16.97
CA HIS A 82 1.61 18.15 16.48
C HIS A 82 2.15 19.46 15.88
N ARG A 83 3.43 19.76 16.14
CA ARG A 83 4.07 21.02 15.77
C ARG A 83 5.03 20.78 14.60
N PHE A 84 4.84 21.54 13.53
CA PHE A 84 5.71 21.51 12.36
C PHE A 84 6.47 22.82 12.22
N PRO A 85 7.73 22.81 11.77
CA PRO A 85 8.39 24.02 11.31
C PRO A 85 7.71 24.54 10.04
N LEU A 86 7.52 25.85 9.95
CA LEU A 86 7.07 26.52 8.73
C LEU A 86 8.30 27.06 8.00
N HIS A 87 8.53 26.58 6.79
CA HIS A 87 9.65 27.03 5.95
C HIS A 87 9.27 28.27 5.14
N SER A 88 10.25 29.13 4.87
CA SER A 88 10.04 30.33 4.05
C SER A 88 9.83 30.02 2.56
N GLU A 89 10.40 28.92 2.09
CA GLU A 89 10.33 28.49 0.70
C GLU A 89 10.34 26.96 0.59
N ALA A 90 9.78 26.45 -0.51
CA ALA A 90 9.87 25.04 -0.85
C ALA A 90 11.29 24.70 -1.33
N LYS A 91 11.77 23.51 -0.97
CA LYS A 91 12.93 22.93 -1.65
C LYS A 91 12.52 22.34 -3.00
N ASP A 92 13.45 22.34 -3.95
CA ASP A 92 13.20 21.89 -5.33
C ASP A 92 12.60 20.49 -5.42
N ASP A 93 12.96 19.59 -4.50
CA ASP A 93 12.50 18.21 -4.49
C ASP A 93 11.09 18.02 -3.90
N TRP A 94 10.60 18.96 -3.07
CA TRP A 94 9.32 18.82 -2.37
C TRP A 94 8.13 18.77 -3.33
N ALA A 95 8.18 19.58 -4.39
CA ALA A 95 7.15 19.61 -5.42
C ALA A 95 7.11 18.33 -6.29
N LEU A 96 8.19 17.53 -6.27
CA LEU A 96 8.30 16.30 -7.03
C LEU A 96 7.78 15.08 -6.26
N TRP A 97 7.52 15.23 -4.97
CA TRP A 97 7.06 14.12 -4.13
C TRP A 97 5.66 13.66 -4.47
N GLN A 98 5.49 12.35 -4.45
CA GLN A 98 4.30 11.67 -4.94
C GLN A 98 3.89 10.55 -3.97
N PRO A 99 3.40 10.89 -2.76
CA PRO A 99 3.13 9.91 -1.71
C PRO A 99 1.99 8.95 -2.10
N GLY A 100 2.11 7.68 -1.71
CA GLY A 100 1.06 6.66 -1.86
C GLY A 100 0.05 6.65 -0.72
N VAL A 101 -0.38 7.83 -0.26
CA VAL A 101 -1.27 7.95 0.90
C VAL A 101 -2.74 7.86 0.47
N PRO A 102 -3.56 7.00 1.11
CA PRO A 102 -4.99 6.94 0.82
C PRO A 102 -5.70 8.23 1.23
N VAL A 103 -6.45 8.82 0.30
CA VAL A 103 -7.28 10.01 0.53
C VAL A 103 -8.70 9.73 0.01
N GLY A 104 -9.71 10.23 0.72
CA GLY A 104 -11.12 10.15 0.32
C GLY A 104 -11.94 9.10 1.07
N GLU A 105 -13.26 9.30 1.12
CA GLU A 105 -14.24 8.42 1.79
C GLU A 105 -14.20 6.98 1.26
N THR A 106 -13.79 6.77 0.01
CA THR A 106 -13.80 5.46 -0.66
C THR A 106 -12.88 4.42 0.00
N VAL A 107 -11.92 4.83 0.85
CA VAL A 107 -11.12 3.88 1.65
C VAL A 107 -11.78 3.59 3.00
N ALA A 108 -12.48 4.58 3.56
CA ALA A 108 -13.19 4.50 4.84
C ALA A 108 -14.51 3.71 4.68
N GLY A 109 -14.39 2.39 4.52
CA GLY A 109 -15.54 1.50 4.34
C GLY A 109 -15.20 0.22 3.58
N LEU A 110 -14.02 0.15 2.95
CA LEU A 110 -13.55 -1.09 2.35
C LEU A 110 -13.25 -2.10 3.45
N GLN A 111 -13.84 -3.28 3.33
CA GLN A 111 -13.32 -4.43 4.06
C GLN A 111 -12.01 -4.83 3.39
N LEU A 112 -10.94 -4.91 4.17
CA LEU A 112 -9.60 -5.24 3.68
C LEU A 112 -9.23 -6.68 4.06
N PRO A 113 -8.44 -7.37 3.22
CA PRO A 113 -7.91 -8.68 3.53
C PRO A 113 -6.93 -8.61 4.71
N ARG A 114 -6.64 -9.79 5.30
CA ARG A 114 -5.67 -9.94 6.38
C ARG A 114 -4.55 -10.89 5.96
N PRO A 115 -3.60 -10.45 5.12
CA PRO A 115 -2.46 -11.28 4.78
C PRO A 115 -1.64 -11.62 6.03
N GLN A 116 -0.99 -12.77 5.99
CA GLN A 116 -0.18 -13.33 7.06
C GLN A 116 1.28 -13.21 6.69
N ALA A 117 2.09 -12.72 7.64
CA ALA A 117 3.53 -12.77 7.51
C ALA A 117 3.96 -14.22 7.32
N THR A 118 4.62 -14.49 6.20
CA THR A 118 4.98 -15.84 5.75
C THR A 118 6.47 -15.90 5.53
N THR A 119 7.14 -16.85 6.19
CA THR A 119 8.54 -17.15 5.94
C THR A 119 8.67 -18.57 5.42
N ILE A 120 9.28 -18.72 4.25
CA ILE A 120 9.65 -20.02 3.69
C ILE A 120 11.15 -20.24 3.93
N ALA A 121 11.53 -21.41 4.45
CA ALA A 121 12.92 -21.74 4.73
C ALA A 121 13.30 -23.13 4.16
N TRP A 122 14.50 -23.24 3.61
CA TRP A 122 15.02 -24.51 3.08
C TRP A 122 16.54 -24.65 3.22
N LYS A 123 17.02 -25.90 3.20
CA LYS A 123 18.45 -26.23 3.14
C LYS A 123 18.88 -26.46 1.70
N ARG A 124 20.01 -25.87 1.30
CA ARG A 124 20.63 -26.08 -0.02
C ARG A 124 21.90 -26.91 0.13
N ASP A 125 22.07 -27.91 -0.74
CA ASP A 125 23.29 -28.73 -0.78
C ASP A 125 24.39 -27.98 -1.54
N THR A 126 25.25 -27.31 -0.79
CA THR A 126 26.53 -26.78 -1.26
C THR A 126 27.64 -27.35 -0.38
N LEU A 127 28.90 -27.25 -0.80
CA LEU A 127 30.08 -27.73 -0.04
C LEU A 127 30.06 -27.31 1.45
N LEU A 128 29.35 -26.22 1.76
CA LEU A 128 28.92 -25.81 3.08
C LEU A 128 27.38 -25.79 3.14
N MET A 129 26.75 -26.46 4.11
CA MET A 129 25.29 -26.42 4.30
C MET A 129 24.83 -25.00 4.63
N ARG A 130 23.95 -24.42 3.81
CA ARG A 130 23.36 -23.09 4.05
C ARG A 130 21.84 -23.16 4.07
N THR A 131 21.25 -22.55 5.09
CA THR A 131 19.80 -22.28 5.14
C THR A 131 19.51 -21.02 4.35
N ARG A 132 18.53 -21.07 3.46
CA ARG A 132 17.95 -19.91 2.81
C ARG A 132 16.55 -19.67 3.38
N SER A 133 16.18 -18.41 3.48
CA SER A 133 14.81 -18.02 3.79
C SER A 133 14.36 -16.89 2.89
N HIS A 134 13.06 -16.85 2.62
CA HIS A 134 12.40 -15.73 1.99
C HIS A 134 11.17 -15.36 2.81
N ARG A 135 10.91 -14.06 2.93
CA ARG A 135 9.79 -13.52 3.71
C ARG A 135 8.92 -12.67 2.81
N GLY A 136 7.63 -12.73 3.03
CA GLY A 136 6.66 -11.79 2.51
C GLY A 136 5.29 -12.09 3.10
N TRP A 137 4.25 -11.79 2.34
CA TRP A 137 2.87 -11.93 2.78
C TRP A 137 2.14 -12.97 1.93
N THR A 138 1.27 -13.75 2.57
CA THR A 138 0.32 -14.63 1.88
C THR A 138 -1.06 -14.43 2.46
N LEU A 139 -2.08 -14.54 1.62
CA LEU A 139 -3.46 -14.34 1.99
C LEU A 139 -4.11 -15.70 2.31
N PRO A 140 -4.62 -15.90 3.54
CA PRO A 140 -5.47 -17.05 3.81
C PRO A 140 -6.70 -17.00 2.91
N VAL A 141 -6.97 -18.11 2.26
CA VAL A 141 -8.16 -18.33 1.44
C VAL A 141 -8.74 -19.70 1.77
N ARG A 142 -9.88 -20.04 1.18
CA ARG A 142 -10.46 -21.37 1.36
C ARG A 142 -9.43 -22.45 0.99
N GLY A 143 -9.14 -23.35 1.93
CA GLY A 143 -8.29 -24.52 1.73
C GLY A 143 -6.79 -24.27 1.78
N GLY A 144 -6.31 -23.04 2.04
CA GLY A 144 -4.87 -22.80 2.18
C GLY A 144 -4.44 -21.33 2.06
N LEU A 145 -3.26 -21.13 1.46
CA LEU A 145 -2.61 -19.82 1.32
C LEU A 145 -2.47 -19.45 -0.15
N LEU A 146 -2.88 -18.23 -0.50
CA LEU A 146 -2.69 -17.60 -1.80
C LEU A 146 -1.56 -16.56 -1.70
N GLY A 147 -0.64 -16.53 -2.67
CA GLY A 147 0.42 -15.52 -2.65
C GLY A 147 1.49 -15.76 -3.70
N PRO A 148 2.66 -15.10 -3.59
CA PRO A 148 3.77 -15.31 -4.49
C PRO A 148 4.21 -16.78 -4.54
N ALA A 149 4.36 -17.35 -5.74
CA ALA A 149 4.84 -18.72 -5.93
C ALA A 149 6.24 -18.93 -5.33
N SER A 150 7.06 -17.88 -5.27
CA SER A 150 8.37 -17.85 -4.58
C SER A 150 8.27 -18.11 -3.07
N LEU A 151 7.13 -17.83 -2.43
CA LEU A 151 6.88 -18.07 -1.01
C LEU A 151 6.13 -19.39 -0.74
N LEU A 152 5.57 -20.01 -1.77
CA LEU A 152 4.67 -21.16 -1.64
C LEU A 152 5.16 -22.42 -2.35
N ARG A 153 6.32 -22.36 -3.00
CA ARG A 153 6.95 -23.48 -3.71
C ARG A 153 8.35 -23.75 -3.18
N ALA A 154 8.73 -25.02 -3.16
CA ALA A 154 10.11 -25.40 -2.88
C ALA A 154 11.03 -24.95 -4.03
N ASP A 155 12.15 -24.32 -3.69
CA ASP A 155 13.21 -24.05 -4.66
C ASP A 155 13.65 -25.39 -5.30
N LYS A 156 13.88 -25.41 -6.62
CA LYS A 156 14.36 -26.62 -7.35
C LYS A 156 15.67 -27.18 -6.77
N SER A 157 16.44 -26.35 -6.06
CA SER A 157 17.68 -26.70 -5.36
C SER A 157 17.52 -27.12 -3.89
N ALA A 158 16.28 -27.12 -3.37
CA ALA A 158 15.98 -27.59 -2.02
C ALA A 158 16.10 -29.11 -1.94
N LYS A 159 16.72 -29.63 -0.87
CA LYS A 159 16.64 -31.08 -0.59
C LYS A 159 15.18 -31.47 -0.38
N SER A 160 14.75 -32.58 -1.00
CA SER A 160 13.42 -33.14 -0.80
C SER A 160 13.09 -33.24 0.69
N ARG A 161 11.99 -32.61 1.12
CA ARG A 161 11.43 -32.59 2.50
C ARG A 161 12.02 -31.61 3.52
N SER A 162 12.77 -30.56 3.14
CA SER A 162 13.20 -29.53 4.11
C SER A 162 12.41 -28.21 4.07
N LEU A 163 11.31 -28.14 3.30
CA LEU A 163 10.56 -26.89 3.13
C LEU A 163 9.57 -26.69 4.27
N ALA A 164 9.82 -25.69 5.10
CA ALA A 164 8.89 -25.26 6.13
C ALA A 164 8.35 -23.87 5.77
N ILE A 165 7.04 -23.71 5.93
CA ILE A 165 6.37 -22.41 5.92
C ILE A 165 6.00 -22.08 7.36
N GLU A 166 6.50 -20.94 7.82
CA GLU A 166 6.07 -20.31 9.05
C GLU A 166 5.03 -19.25 8.71
N VAL A 167 3.85 -19.38 9.31
CA VAL A 167 2.82 -18.33 9.35
C VAL A 167 2.44 -18.09 10.80
N VAL A 168 1.80 -16.95 11.07
CA VAL A 168 1.31 -16.63 12.43
C VAL A 168 0.49 -17.82 12.94
N GLY A 169 0.94 -18.46 14.03
CA GLY A 169 0.24 -19.60 14.64
C GLY A 169 0.79 -20.99 14.32
N GLY A 170 1.84 -21.14 13.48
CA GLY A 170 2.48 -22.45 13.33
C GLY A 170 3.59 -22.56 12.27
N ASN A 171 4.34 -23.66 12.38
CA ASN A 171 5.32 -24.10 11.39
C ASN A 171 4.76 -25.32 10.65
N TYR A 172 4.66 -25.22 9.33
CA TYR A 172 4.05 -26.24 8.50
C TYR A 172 5.05 -26.81 7.52
N LEU A 173 5.15 -28.14 7.49
CA LEU A 173 5.94 -28.81 6.47
C LEU A 173 5.19 -28.80 5.15
N VAL A 174 5.79 -28.23 4.12
CA VAL A 174 5.21 -28.25 2.77
C VAL A 174 5.55 -29.59 2.13
N THR A 175 4.54 -30.45 2.06
CA THR A 175 4.67 -31.82 1.54
C THR A 175 4.12 -31.97 0.13
N THR A 176 3.31 -31.02 -0.33
CA THR A 176 2.67 -31.02 -1.65
C THR A 176 3.02 -29.74 -2.43
N PRO A 177 3.05 -29.79 -3.77
CA PRO A 177 3.13 -28.59 -4.58
C PRO A 177 1.82 -27.78 -4.51
N PRO A 178 1.84 -26.50 -4.93
CA PRO A 178 0.63 -25.73 -5.14
C PRO A 178 -0.36 -26.43 -6.08
N VAL A 179 -1.66 -26.28 -5.82
CA VAL A 179 -2.73 -26.86 -6.66
C VAL A 179 -3.08 -25.97 -7.85
N TRP A 180 -2.68 -24.69 -7.77
CA TRP A 180 -2.86 -23.72 -8.83
C TRP A 180 -1.67 -22.76 -8.82
N GLU A 181 -1.17 -22.40 -10.01
CA GLU A 181 -0.12 -21.40 -10.19
C GLU A 181 -0.32 -20.69 -11.54
N GLU A 182 -0.39 -19.36 -11.54
CA GLU A 182 -0.43 -18.54 -12.75
C GLU A 182 0.14 -17.15 -12.46
N ARG A 183 0.86 -16.56 -13.44
CA ARG A 183 1.43 -15.19 -13.32
C ARG A 183 2.30 -14.98 -12.06
N GLY A 184 2.94 -16.04 -11.57
CA GLY A 184 3.74 -16.00 -10.35
C GLY A 184 2.94 -16.00 -9.04
N ILE A 185 1.62 -16.11 -9.10
CA ILE A 185 0.73 -16.34 -7.95
C ILE A 185 0.49 -17.84 -7.82
N ALA A 186 0.50 -18.38 -6.60
CA ALA A 186 0.22 -19.77 -6.32
C ALA A 186 -0.80 -19.91 -5.19
N LEU A 187 -1.57 -21.01 -5.23
CA LEU A 187 -2.42 -21.47 -4.14
C LEU A 187 -1.85 -22.77 -3.57
N LEU A 188 -1.36 -22.70 -2.34
CA LEU A 188 -0.84 -23.86 -1.61
C LEU A 188 -1.90 -24.40 -0.66
N PRO A 189 -2.33 -25.67 -0.81
CA PRO A 189 -3.21 -26.30 0.17
C PRO A 189 -2.51 -26.42 1.51
N LEU A 190 -3.16 -25.94 2.56
CA LEU A 190 -2.61 -26.01 3.91
C LEU A 190 -3.72 -26.11 4.95
N ASP A 191 -3.58 -27.02 5.90
CA ASP A 191 -4.49 -27.13 7.03
C ASP A 191 -4.13 -26.08 8.09
N LEU A 192 -4.71 -24.90 7.93
CA LEU A 192 -4.49 -23.74 8.80
C LEU A 192 -5.31 -23.87 10.10
N PRO A 193 -4.90 -23.22 11.20
CA PRO A 193 -5.69 -23.21 12.43
C PRO A 193 -7.05 -22.53 12.21
N PRO A 194 -8.12 -22.93 12.93
CA PRO A 194 -9.46 -22.35 12.78
C PRO A 194 -9.48 -20.82 12.89
N GLU A 195 -8.59 -20.21 13.68
CA GLU A 195 -8.43 -18.77 13.85
C GLU A 195 -8.07 -18.05 12.56
N ILE A 196 -7.19 -18.67 11.76
CA ILE A 196 -6.74 -18.14 10.47
C ILE A 196 -7.78 -18.48 9.40
N GLN A 197 -8.37 -19.68 9.45
CA GLN A 197 -9.44 -20.06 8.52
C GLN A 197 -10.64 -19.11 8.60
N ARG A 198 -11.01 -18.63 9.80
CA ARG A 198 -12.07 -17.61 9.97
C ARG A 198 -11.74 -16.26 9.33
N GLN A 199 -10.46 -15.99 9.07
CA GLN A 199 -9.98 -14.77 8.42
C GLN A 199 -9.75 -14.96 6.92
N ALA A 200 -10.08 -16.14 6.37
CA ALA A 200 -9.91 -16.43 4.96
C ALA A 200 -10.69 -15.45 4.08
N TRP A 201 -10.00 -14.92 3.06
CA TRP A 201 -10.63 -14.03 2.10
C TRP A 201 -11.64 -14.81 1.25
N ALA A 202 -12.84 -14.25 1.12
CA ALA A 202 -13.92 -14.91 0.40
C ALA A 202 -13.67 -14.89 -1.11
N GLU A 203 -13.87 -16.02 -1.77
CA GLU A 203 -13.77 -16.18 -3.22
C GLU A 203 -14.68 -15.18 -3.97
N ALA A 204 -15.89 -14.93 -3.46
CA ALA A 204 -16.82 -13.94 -4.01
C ALA A 204 -16.32 -12.48 -3.96
N ARG A 205 -15.20 -12.23 -3.27
CA ARG A 205 -14.53 -10.92 -3.17
C ARG A 205 -13.22 -10.89 -3.96
N MET A 206 -13.08 -11.79 -4.93
CA MET A 206 -11.96 -11.83 -5.86
C MET A 206 -12.51 -11.67 -7.27
N ARG A 207 -11.79 -10.92 -8.11
CA ARG A 207 -12.13 -10.82 -9.54
C ARG A 207 -10.89 -10.63 -10.39
N ALA A 208 -11.00 -11.01 -11.65
CA ALA A 208 -10.00 -10.67 -12.65
C ALA A 208 -10.21 -9.21 -13.10
N PRO A 209 -9.23 -8.31 -12.93
CA PRO A 209 -9.35 -6.96 -13.47
C PRO A 209 -9.10 -6.95 -14.99
N VAL A 210 -9.76 -6.03 -15.68
CA VAL A 210 -9.59 -5.85 -17.15
C VAL A 210 -8.44 -4.91 -17.49
N ALA A 211 -8.15 -3.95 -16.59
CA ALA A 211 -7.09 -2.96 -16.72
C ALA A 211 -6.64 -2.52 -15.31
N PRO A 212 -5.53 -1.77 -15.18
CA PRO A 212 -5.18 -1.17 -13.90
C PRO A 212 -6.27 -0.26 -13.33
N GLU A 213 -6.48 -0.36 -12.03
CA GLU A 213 -7.50 0.40 -11.29
C GLU A 213 -6.87 1.09 -10.08
N ASP A 214 -7.54 2.14 -9.61
CA ASP A 214 -7.22 2.73 -8.32
C ASP A 214 -7.37 1.66 -7.25
N SER A 215 -6.29 1.40 -6.53
CA SER A 215 -6.16 0.24 -5.66
C SER A 215 -5.44 0.60 -4.37
N VAL A 216 -5.50 -0.33 -3.43
CA VAL A 216 -4.81 -0.25 -2.15
C VAL A 216 -4.02 -1.53 -1.94
N LEU A 217 -2.76 -1.39 -1.56
CA LEU A 217 -1.92 -2.50 -1.11
C LEU A 217 -2.18 -2.75 0.37
N VAL A 218 -2.39 -4.01 0.71
CA VAL A 218 -2.58 -4.47 2.09
C VAL A 218 -1.55 -5.56 2.35
N ALA A 219 -0.62 -5.32 3.26
CA ALA A 219 0.46 -6.23 3.62
C ALA A 219 0.21 -6.80 5.02
N ASP A 220 0.28 -5.94 6.04
CA ASP A 220 -0.04 -6.29 7.43
C ASP A 220 -1.53 -6.02 7.72
N ALA A 221 -2.19 -6.92 8.45
CA ALA A 221 -3.54 -6.75 8.94
C ALA A 221 -3.69 -5.61 9.96
N GLY A 222 -2.59 -5.22 10.62
CA GLY A 222 -2.53 -4.07 11.54
C GLY A 222 -1.87 -2.82 10.96
N GLY A 223 -1.26 -2.91 9.78
CA GLY A 223 -0.58 -1.80 9.12
C GLY A 223 -1.52 -0.93 8.29
N GLU A 224 -1.11 0.30 8.01
CA GLU A 224 -1.89 1.17 7.13
C GLU A 224 -1.75 0.73 5.66
N PRO A 225 -2.86 0.63 4.93
CA PRO A 225 -2.82 0.21 3.54
C PRO A 225 -2.31 1.36 2.66
N MET A 226 -1.53 1.05 1.63
CA MET A 226 -0.92 2.05 0.74
C MET A 226 -1.76 2.23 -0.52
N ALA A 227 -2.16 3.46 -0.83
CA ALA A 227 -2.93 3.73 -2.05
C ALA A 227 -2.02 3.81 -3.28
N ILE A 228 -2.49 3.22 -4.38
CA ILE A 228 -1.86 3.28 -5.70
C ILE A 228 -2.91 3.72 -6.72
N ALA A 229 -2.62 4.82 -7.42
CA ALA A 229 -3.46 5.27 -8.52
C ALA A 229 -3.23 4.43 -9.77
N ALA A 230 -4.29 4.17 -10.54
CA ALA A 230 -4.21 3.43 -11.81
C ALA A 230 -3.18 4.01 -12.78
N SER A 231 -3.03 5.35 -12.79
CA SER A 231 -2.07 6.06 -13.63
C SER A 231 -0.60 5.78 -13.30
N ARG A 232 -0.31 5.18 -12.13
CA ARG A 232 1.02 4.74 -11.70
C ARG A 232 1.30 3.27 -12.02
N ILE A 233 0.42 2.63 -12.77
CA ILE A 233 0.49 1.21 -13.10
C ILE A 233 0.51 1.06 -14.62
N ALA A 234 1.60 0.53 -15.16
CA ALA A 234 1.79 0.32 -16.59
C ALA A 234 1.68 -1.16 -16.96
N VAL A 235 0.83 -1.50 -17.95
CA VAL A 235 0.66 -2.88 -18.40
C VAL A 235 1.89 -3.37 -19.17
N ARG A 236 2.45 -4.53 -18.76
CA ARG A 236 3.62 -5.17 -19.37
C ARG A 236 3.39 -6.68 -19.52
N GLY A 237 2.74 -7.08 -20.60
CA GLY A 237 2.36 -8.48 -20.80
C GLY A 237 1.35 -8.91 -19.74
N ASP A 238 1.64 -10.00 -19.02
CA ASP A 238 0.79 -10.56 -17.97
C ASP A 238 0.99 -9.95 -16.57
N ALA A 239 1.93 -9.01 -16.42
CA ALA A 239 2.17 -8.29 -15.17
C ALA A 239 2.05 -6.78 -15.40
N TRP A 240 1.88 -6.02 -14.32
CA TRP A 240 1.83 -4.57 -14.36
C TRP A 240 3.00 -3.96 -13.58
N ASP A 241 3.76 -3.09 -14.24
CA ASP A 241 4.85 -2.34 -13.60
C ASP A 241 4.26 -1.22 -12.73
N VAL A 242 4.73 -1.11 -11.49
CA VAL A 242 4.36 -0.03 -10.57
C VAL A 242 5.42 1.06 -10.62
N ASP A 243 4.99 2.33 -10.65
CA ASP A 243 5.90 3.47 -10.60
C ASP A 243 6.80 3.42 -9.36
N ARG A 244 8.12 3.52 -9.59
CA ARG A 244 9.15 3.45 -8.56
C ARG A 244 9.19 4.70 -7.67
N SER A 245 8.55 5.80 -8.08
CA SER A 245 8.43 7.01 -7.26
C SER A 245 7.69 6.78 -5.93
N LEU A 246 6.89 5.72 -5.84
CA LEU A 246 6.20 5.28 -4.63
C LEU A 246 7.14 4.71 -3.55
N ALA A 247 8.40 4.42 -3.89
CA ALA A 247 9.41 3.86 -2.98
C ALA A 247 8.95 2.59 -2.23
N ILE A 248 8.17 1.73 -2.89
CA ILE A 248 7.69 0.47 -2.32
C ILE A 248 8.84 -0.55 -2.31
N ASP A 249 9.21 -1.04 -1.13
CA ASP A 249 10.33 -1.96 -0.94
C ASP A 249 9.90 -3.44 -0.78
N ALA A 250 10.88 -4.32 -0.56
CA ALA A 250 10.69 -5.77 -0.42
C ALA A 250 9.79 -6.20 0.73
N SER A 251 9.57 -5.36 1.75
CA SER A 251 8.64 -5.64 2.84
C SER A 251 7.19 -5.78 2.37
N TRP A 252 6.83 -5.23 1.21
CA TRP A 252 5.50 -5.36 0.62
C TRP A 252 5.33 -6.61 -0.25
N HIS A 253 6.38 -7.42 -0.44
CA HIS A 253 6.32 -8.62 -1.29
C HIS A 253 5.20 -9.57 -0.84
N GLY A 254 4.21 -9.80 -1.71
CA GLY A 254 3.03 -10.62 -1.41
C GLY A 254 1.83 -9.84 -0.87
N ALA A 255 1.90 -8.51 -0.79
CA ALA A 255 0.77 -7.68 -0.40
C ALA A 255 -0.44 -7.89 -1.34
N ALA A 256 -1.63 -7.95 -0.76
CA ALA A 256 -2.88 -8.03 -1.49
C ALA A 256 -3.16 -6.71 -2.20
N VAL A 257 -3.57 -6.77 -3.47
CA VAL A 257 -3.99 -5.61 -4.25
C VAL A 257 -5.51 -5.58 -4.30
N VAL A 258 -6.11 -4.58 -3.65
CA VAL A 258 -7.56 -4.44 -3.51
C VAL A 258 -8.04 -3.26 -4.33
N ALA A 259 -9.01 -3.46 -5.21
CA ALA A 259 -9.62 -2.37 -5.96
C ALA A 259 -10.41 -1.45 -5.03
N ARG A 260 -10.23 -0.13 -5.20
CA ARG A 260 -10.97 0.87 -4.40
C ARG A 260 -12.44 0.97 -4.79
N SER A 261 -12.79 0.56 -6.00
CA SER A 261 -14.15 0.67 -6.55
C SER A 261 -15.16 -0.23 -5.84
N ASP A 262 -14.76 -1.46 -5.53
CA ASP A 262 -15.65 -2.50 -5.00
C ASP A 262 -15.04 -3.34 -3.86
N GLY A 263 -13.79 -3.08 -3.47
CA GLY A 263 -13.09 -3.84 -2.43
C GLY A 263 -12.71 -5.26 -2.84
N ALA A 264 -12.75 -5.59 -4.14
CA ALA A 264 -12.34 -6.90 -4.61
C ALA A 264 -10.81 -7.03 -4.61
N LEU A 265 -10.32 -8.22 -4.26
CA LEU A 265 -8.95 -8.61 -4.53
C LEU A 265 -8.78 -8.79 -6.04
N ILE A 266 -7.87 -8.02 -6.63
CA ILE A 266 -7.62 -8.00 -8.08
C ILE A 266 -6.21 -8.48 -8.45
N GLY A 267 -5.33 -8.64 -7.48
CA GLY A 267 -3.96 -9.10 -7.74
C GLY A 267 -3.12 -9.24 -6.48
N ILE A 268 -1.87 -9.62 -6.69
CA ILE A 268 -0.83 -9.70 -5.65
C ILE A 268 0.34 -8.82 -6.08
N PHE A 269 0.79 -7.96 -5.17
CA PHE A 269 1.97 -7.14 -5.36
C PHE A 269 3.23 -7.98 -5.13
N MET A 270 4.22 -7.82 -5.99
CA MET A 270 5.49 -8.54 -5.92
C MET A 270 6.65 -7.61 -6.23
N ILE A 271 7.81 -8.01 -5.75
CA ILE A 271 9.10 -7.41 -6.11
C ILE A 271 9.82 -8.47 -6.94
N ASP A 272 9.94 -8.23 -8.25
CA ASP A 272 10.73 -9.06 -9.14
C ASP A 272 12.15 -8.47 -9.27
N GLY A 273 13.09 -9.07 -8.55
CA GLY A 273 14.44 -8.51 -8.36
C GLY A 273 14.39 -7.18 -7.59
N THR A 274 14.41 -6.05 -8.31
CA THR A 274 14.25 -4.70 -7.75
C THR A 274 13.03 -3.96 -8.31
N LYS A 275 12.23 -4.63 -9.15
CA LYS A 275 11.10 -4.03 -9.85
C LYS A 275 9.79 -4.30 -9.08
N PRO A 276 9.07 -3.26 -8.65
CA PRO A 276 7.75 -3.44 -8.09
C PRO A 276 6.75 -3.72 -9.22
N ILE A 277 6.02 -4.82 -9.09
CA ILE A 277 5.02 -5.27 -10.05
C ILE A 277 3.73 -5.68 -9.34
N ILE A 278 2.62 -5.66 -10.07
CA ILE A 278 1.37 -6.29 -9.68
C ILE A 278 1.13 -7.45 -10.64
N ALA A 279 0.94 -8.65 -10.10
CA ALA A 279 0.35 -9.75 -10.87
C ALA A 279 -1.18 -9.70 -10.71
N PRO A 280 -1.92 -9.37 -11.79
CA PRO A 280 -3.38 -9.39 -11.75
C PRO A 280 -3.92 -10.82 -11.73
N LEU A 281 -4.99 -11.05 -10.97
CA LEU A 281 -5.73 -12.33 -11.01
C LEU A 281 -6.31 -12.54 -12.41
N SER A 282 -6.23 -13.77 -12.92
CA SER A 282 -6.71 -14.15 -14.25
C SER A 282 -8.14 -14.72 -14.22
N ALA A 283 -8.40 -15.65 -13.31
CA ALA A 283 -9.65 -16.41 -13.19
C ALA A 283 -9.79 -17.01 -11.78
N PRO A 284 -10.23 -16.23 -10.77
CA PRO A 284 -10.34 -16.69 -9.38
C PRO A 284 -11.15 -17.97 -9.20
N GLU A 285 -12.21 -18.16 -9.97
CA GLU A 285 -13.08 -19.33 -9.93
C GLU A 285 -12.35 -20.64 -10.29
N LYS A 286 -11.30 -20.55 -11.13
CA LYS A 286 -10.49 -21.70 -11.52
C LYS A 286 -9.48 -22.08 -10.44
N MET A 287 -9.11 -21.15 -9.56
CA MET A 287 -8.13 -21.39 -8.50
C MET A 287 -8.62 -22.43 -7.50
N PHE A 288 -9.93 -22.45 -7.25
CA PHE A 288 -10.54 -23.34 -6.27
C PHE A 288 -11.26 -24.55 -6.89
N ALA A 289 -11.05 -24.78 -8.19
CA ALA A 289 -11.63 -25.92 -8.89
C ALA A 289 -11.19 -27.23 -8.23
N GLY A 290 -12.16 -28.08 -7.87
CA GLY A 290 -11.90 -29.36 -7.19
C GLY A 290 -11.82 -29.27 -5.66
N MET A 291 -11.93 -28.08 -5.06
CA MET A 291 -12.06 -27.95 -3.60
C MET A 291 -13.53 -28.03 -3.16
N PRO A 292 -13.84 -28.66 -2.00
CA PRO A 292 -15.21 -28.76 -1.49
C PRO A 292 -15.82 -27.37 -1.30
N ALA A 293 -17.05 -27.18 -1.80
CA ALA A 293 -17.74 -25.88 -1.75
C ALA A 293 -17.69 -25.26 -0.34
N PRO A 294 -17.56 -23.92 -0.23
CA PRO A 294 -17.57 -23.28 1.07
C PRO A 294 -18.84 -23.69 1.83
N PRO A 295 -18.77 -23.88 3.16
CA PRO A 295 -19.99 -24.08 3.94
C PRO A 295 -20.92 -22.90 3.66
N ALA A 296 -22.20 -23.18 3.38
CA ALA A 296 -23.19 -22.16 3.09
C ALA A 296 -23.10 -21.08 4.17
N ALA A 297 -22.86 -19.83 3.77
CA ALA A 297 -22.81 -18.72 4.70
C ALA A 297 -24.10 -18.75 5.51
N ALA A 298 -24.00 -19.03 6.82
CA ALA A 298 -25.13 -18.86 7.71
C ALA A 298 -25.56 -17.41 7.56
N THR A 299 -26.69 -17.19 6.91
CA THR A 299 -27.36 -15.90 6.84
C THR A 299 -27.45 -15.38 8.26
N ALA A 300 -26.57 -14.45 8.62
CA ALA A 300 -26.71 -13.67 9.82
C ALA A 300 -28.04 -12.93 9.67
N ALA A 301 -29.06 -13.42 10.36
CA ALA A 301 -30.31 -12.70 10.50
C ALA A 301 -29.97 -11.28 11.02
N PRO A 302 -30.62 -10.23 10.51
CA PRO A 302 -30.45 -8.91 11.09
C PRO A 302 -30.77 -9.00 12.58
N ALA A 303 -29.84 -8.56 13.43
CA ALA A 303 -30.08 -8.48 14.86
C ALA A 303 -31.31 -7.58 15.12
N PRO A 304 -32.17 -7.95 16.08
CA PRO A 304 -33.41 -7.23 16.37
C PRO A 304 -33.17 -5.80 16.89
#